data_AF-A0A917PVY4-F1
#
_entry.id   AF-A0A917PVY4-F1
#
_cell.length_a   1.000
_cell.length_b   1.000
_cell.length_c   1.000
_cell.angle_alpha   90.00
_cell.angle_beta   90.00
_cell.angle_gamma   90.00
#
_symmetry.space_group_name_H-M   'P 1'
#
loop_
_entity.id
_entity.type
_entity.pdbx_description
1 polymer ?
#
loop_
_entity_poly.entity_id
_entity_poly.type
_entity_poly.pdbx_seq_one_letter_code
_entity_poly.pdbx_strand_id
1 'polypeptide(L)'
;MKKITDERLKLKNLKNIRVLFLFQNIGIISILGYDLVTKGMDGMTANPLWYVFLITGVVSAYLSMSISIDHESSNKSPKKGLIILTIIGAFIAIGFGVLVFFTGGVSTVATSILVGGIVFVCFLAPSLYIYYLRTKRQD
;
A
#
# COMPACT_ATOMS: atom_id res chain seq x y z
N MET A 1 -17.01 -13.15 26.85
CA MET A 1 -16.93 -11.68 26.72
C MET A 1 -18.33 -11.12 26.47
N LYS A 2 -18.77 -10.09 27.21
CA LYS A 2 -20.02 -9.38 26.89
C LYS A 2 -19.78 -8.46 25.69
N LYS A 3 -20.71 -8.46 24.74
CA LYS A 3 -20.67 -7.56 23.58
C LYS A 3 -20.88 -6.12 24.06
N ILE A 4 -19.95 -5.22 23.72
CA ILE A 4 -20.09 -3.79 24.02
C ILE A 4 -21.15 -3.20 23.09
N THR A 5 -22.27 -2.77 23.64
CA THR A 5 -23.37 -2.16 22.88
C THR A 5 -23.26 -0.65 22.81
N ASP A 6 -22.80 -0.01 23.89
CA ASP A 6 -22.66 1.46 24.02
C ASP A 6 -21.63 2.03 23.03
N GLU A 7 -22.06 3.06 22.28
CA GLU A 7 -21.25 3.76 21.28
C GLU A 7 -20.06 4.50 21.88
N ARG A 8 -20.20 5.08 23.09
CA ARG A 8 -19.11 5.80 23.77
C ARG A 8 -17.97 4.85 24.11
N LEU A 9 -18.30 3.65 24.58
CA LEU A 9 -17.31 2.61 24.86
C LEU A 9 -16.69 2.05 23.57
N LYS A 10 -17.45 1.91 22.48
CA LYS A 10 -16.88 1.52 21.17
C LYS A 10 -15.87 2.55 20.67
N LEU A 11 -16.18 3.84 20.74
CA LEU A 11 -15.26 4.91 20.35
C LEU A 11 -13.98 4.89 21.19
N LYS A 12 -14.10 4.70 22.50
CA LYS A 12 -12.94 4.57 23.39
C LYS A 12 -12.10 3.34 23.03
N ASN A 13 -12.73 2.20 22.72
CA ASN A 13 -12.03 1.00 22.29
C ASN A 13 -11.27 1.21 20.96
N LEU A 14 -11.88 1.89 19.99
CA LEU A 14 -11.23 2.24 18.72
C LEU A 14 -10.01 3.16 18.94
N LYS A 15 -10.11 4.13 19.85
CA LYS A 15 -8.97 4.97 20.24
C LYS A 15 -7.85 4.14 20.88
N ASN A 16 -8.19 3.18 21.74
CA ASN A 16 -7.20 2.28 22.36
C ASN A 16 -6.51 1.41 21.31
N ILE A 17 -7.28 0.81 20.39
CA ILE A 17 -6.74 0.01 19.27
C ILE A 17 -5.80 0.86 18.41
N ARG A 18 -6.14 2.13 18.14
CA ARG A 18 -5.27 3.06 17.39
C ARG A 18 -3.94 3.27 18.09
N VAL A 19 -3.95 3.50 19.40
CA VAL A 19 -2.71 3.67 20.18
C VAL A 19 -1.88 2.39 20.17
N LEU A 20 -2.50 1.23 20.40
CA LEU A 20 -1.81 -0.06 20.36
C LEU A 20 -1.20 -0.33 18.99
N PHE A 21 -1.94 -0.08 17.92
CA PHE A 21 -1.48 -0.22 16.54
C PHE A 21 -0.30 0.70 16.24
N LEU A 22 -0.30 1.94 16.75
CA LEU A 22 0.83 2.85 16.61
C LEU A 22 2.09 2.29 17.27
N PHE A 23 2.00 1.85 18.53
CA PHE A 23 3.14 1.24 19.23
C PHE A 23 3.63 -0.03 18.55
N GLN A 24 2.73 -0.88 18.07
CA GLN A 24 3.08 -2.09 17.34
C GLN A 24 3.85 -1.77 16.06
N ASN A 25 3.39 -0.78 15.27
CA ASN A 25 4.11 -0.37 14.07
C ASN A 25 5.48 0.23 14.39
N ILE A 26 5.59 1.08 15.40
CA ILE A 26 6.88 1.62 15.85
C ILE A 26 7.83 0.48 16.26
N GLY A 27 7.33 -0.51 17.00
CA GLY A 27 8.11 -1.68 17.41
C GLY A 27 8.63 -2.47 16.20
N ILE A 28 7.76 -2.79 15.25
CA ILE A 28 8.13 -3.51 14.03
C ILE A 28 9.15 -2.71 13.21
N ILE A 29 8.92 -1.41 12.99
CA ILE A 29 9.84 -0.52 12.27
C ILE A 29 11.20 -0.45 12.98
N SER A 30 11.21 -0.38 14.31
CA SER A 30 12.45 -0.33 15.09
C SER A 30 13.27 -1.61 14.94
N ILE A 31 12.63 -2.78 15.01
CA ILE A 31 13.30 -4.09 14.84
C ILE A 31 13.84 -4.22 13.42
N LEU A 32 13.02 -3.93 12.41
CA LEU A 32 13.45 -4.00 11.00
C LEU A 32 14.55 -2.98 10.69
N GLY A 33 14.46 -1.78 11.25
CA GLY A 33 15.48 -0.74 11.12
C GLY A 33 16.80 -1.15 11.77
N TYR A 34 16.76 -1.84 12.92
CA TYR A 34 17.95 -2.41 13.54
C TYR A 34 18.59 -3.50 12.67
N ASP A 35 17.78 -4.42 12.13
CA ASP A 35 18.27 -5.44 11.20
C ASP A 35 18.84 -4.82 9.92
N LEU A 36 18.25 -3.74 9.41
CA LEU A 36 18.77 -3.02 8.24
C LEU A 36 20.16 -2.43 8.49
N VAL A 37 20.39 -1.83 9.66
CA VAL A 37 21.69 -1.22 10.02
C VAL A 37 22.75 -2.29 10.32
N THR A 38 22.36 -3.40 10.94
CA THR A 38 23.32 -4.41 11.42
C THR A 38 23.59 -5.54 10.44
N LYS A 39 22.59 -5.96 9.67
CA LYS A 39 22.63 -7.12 8.76
C LYS A 39 22.36 -6.73 7.30
N GLY A 40 22.10 -5.46 7.02
CA GLY A 40 21.81 -4.96 5.68
C GLY A 40 20.41 -5.32 5.18
N MET A 41 20.19 -5.08 3.89
CA MET A 41 18.88 -5.29 3.24
C MET A 41 18.43 -6.75 3.26
N ASP A 42 19.38 -7.68 3.05
CA ASP A 42 19.09 -9.12 3.04
C ASP A 42 18.66 -9.60 4.43
N GLY A 43 19.31 -9.11 5.50
CA GLY A 43 18.93 -9.44 6.86
C GLY A 43 17.55 -8.89 7.26
N MET A 44 17.21 -7.68 6.82
CA MET A 44 15.89 -7.10 7.08
C MET A 44 14.78 -7.86 6.33
N THR A 45 14.98 -8.16 5.04
CA THR A 45 13.95 -8.79 4.20
C THR A 45 13.75 -10.27 4.49
N ALA A 46 14.78 -10.96 5.02
CA ALA A 46 14.67 -12.33 5.50
C ALA A 46 13.93 -12.45 6.84
N ASN A 47 13.77 -11.36 7.61
CA ASN A 47 13.05 -11.38 8.88
C ASN A 47 11.54 -11.58 8.63
N PRO A 48 10.86 -12.56 9.25
CA PRO A 48 9.42 -12.77 9.09
C PRO A 48 8.56 -11.52 9.38
N LEU A 49 9.03 -10.63 10.26
CA LEU A 49 8.35 -9.36 10.55
C LEU A 49 8.24 -8.44 9.33
N TRP A 50 9.14 -8.55 8.36
CA TRP A 50 9.08 -7.81 7.10
C TRP A 50 7.81 -8.13 6.33
N TYR A 51 7.47 -9.42 6.21
CA TYR A 51 6.25 -9.84 5.52
C TYR A 51 5.00 -9.44 6.29
N VAL A 52 5.01 -9.56 7.63
CA VAL A 52 3.89 -9.10 8.47
C VAL A 52 3.67 -7.59 8.27
N PHE A 53 4.74 -6.80 8.26
CA PHE A 53 4.67 -5.37 8.02
C PHE A 53 4.08 -5.04 6.63
N LEU A 54 4.58 -5.69 5.57
CA LEU A 54 4.09 -5.46 4.21
C LEU A 54 2.62 -5.84 4.05
N ILE A 55 2.22 -7.04 4.49
CA ILE A 55 0.84 -7.53 4.34
C ILE A 55 -0.12 -6.65 5.13
N THR A 56 0.21 -6.32 6.38
CA THR A 56 -0.64 -5.44 7.20
C THR A 56 -0.73 -4.03 6.61
N GLY A 57 0.36 -3.50 6.06
CA GLY A 57 0.37 -2.24 5.33
C GLY A 57 -0.55 -2.26 4.10
N VAL A 58 -0.48 -3.31 3.28
CA VAL A 58 -1.35 -3.48 2.11
C VAL A 58 -2.81 -3.54 2.52
N VAL A 59 -3.18 -4.38 3.49
CA VAL A 59 -4.56 -4.47 3.98
C VAL A 59 -5.05 -3.13 4.53
N SER A 60 -4.22 -2.44 5.32
CA SER A 60 -4.53 -1.11 5.86
C SER A 60 -4.77 -0.07 4.75
N ALA A 61 -3.97 -0.10 3.68
CA ALA A 61 -4.14 0.78 2.53
C ALA A 61 -5.48 0.52 1.81
N TYR A 62 -5.85 -0.74 1.58
CA TYR A 62 -7.14 -1.10 0.96
C TYR A 62 -8.34 -0.69 1.83
N LEU A 63 -8.28 -0.90 3.15
CA LEU A 63 -9.32 -0.46 4.08
C LEU A 63 -9.43 1.07 4.15
N SER A 64 -8.31 1.77 4.12
CA SER A 64 -8.29 3.23 4.11
C SER A 64 -8.85 3.78 2.79
N MET A 65 -8.56 3.11 1.68
CA MET A 65 -9.05 3.47 0.36
C MET A 65 -10.56 3.35 0.24
N SER A 66 -11.18 2.29 0.78
CA SER A 66 -12.64 2.18 0.79
C SER A 66 -13.31 3.32 1.55
N ILE A 67 -12.78 3.67 2.73
CA ILE A 67 -13.30 4.78 3.54
C ILE A 67 -13.12 6.13 2.82
N SER A 68 -11.98 6.32 2.16
CA SER A 68 -11.67 7.55 1.43
C SER A 68 -12.62 7.78 0.25
N ILE A 69 -13.05 6.72 -0.44
CA ILE A 69 -13.97 6.83 -1.58
C ILE A 69 -15.37 7.20 -1.10
N ASP A 70 -15.80 6.68 0.06
CA ASP A 70 -17.09 7.04 0.65
C ASP A 70 -17.15 8.52 1.06
N HIS A 71 -16.02 9.08 1.50
CA HIS A 71 -15.88 10.51 1.84
C HIS A 71 -15.56 11.41 0.64
N GLU A 72 -15.34 10.86 -0.55
CA GLU A 72 -15.04 11.62 -1.76
C GLU A 72 -16.31 12.37 -2.23
N SER A 73 -16.17 13.62 -2.70
CA SER A 73 -17.31 14.39 -3.25
C SER A 73 -17.84 13.73 -4.52
N SER A 74 -19.17 13.76 -4.73
CA SER A 74 -19.87 12.94 -5.76
C SER A 74 -19.53 13.27 -7.23
N ASN A 75 -18.68 14.27 -7.49
CA ASN A 75 -18.47 14.84 -8.82
C ASN A 75 -17.32 14.20 -9.61
N LYS A 76 -16.65 13.15 -9.09
CA LYS A 76 -15.58 12.46 -9.81
C LYS A 76 -16.11 11.28 -10.61
N SER A 77 -16.03 11.40 -11.93
CA SER A 77 -16.37 10.29 -12.84
C SER A 77 -15.40 9.11 -12.69
N PRO A 78 -15.88 7.85 -12.53
CA PRO A 78 -15.05 6.67 -12.34
C PRO A 78 -14.06 6.46 -13.48
N LYS A 79 -14.50 6.65 -14.73
CA LYS A 79 -13.70 6.45 -15.94
C LYS A 79 -12.52 7.43 -16.05
N LYS A 80 -12.74 8.74 -15.83
CA LYS A 80 -11.63 9.72 -15.85
C LYS A 80 -10.66 9.48 -14.70
N GLY A 81 -11.17 9.10 -13.53
CA GLY A 81 -10.34 8.76 -12.37
C GLY A 81 -9.43 7.57 -12.64
N LEU A 82 -9.93 6.53 -13.30
CA LEU A 82 -9.10 5.41 -13.73
C LEU A 82 -7.98 5.82 -14.68
N ILE A 83 -8.33 6.56 -15.74
CA ILE A 83 -7.37 6.97 -16.76
C ILE A 83 -6.23 7.76 -16.11
N ILE A 84 -6.54 8.71 -15.23
CA ILE A 84 -5.54 9.49 -14.50
C ILE A 84 -4.65 8.57 -13.63
N LEU A 85 -5.25 7.65 -12.88
CA LEU A 85 -4.50 6.71 -12.04
C LEU A 85 -3.59 5.82 -12.89
N THR A 86 -4.07 5.26 -13.99
CA THR A 86 -3.27 4.42 -14.89
C THR A 86 -2.12 5.21 -15.52
N ILE A 87 -2.33 6.48 -15.89
CA ILE A 87 -1.27 7.35 -16.40
C ILE A 87 -0.19 7.57 -15.33
N ILE A 88 -0.58 7.92 -14.11
CA ILE A 88 0.35 8.09 -12.98
C ILE A 88 1.12 6.80 -12.72
N GLY A 89 0.42 5.65 -12.70
CA GLY A 89 1.03 4.33 -12.54
C GLY A 89 2.04 4.00 -13.63
N ALA A 90 1.75 4.37 -14.88
CA ALA A 90 2.68 4.21 -16.00
C ALA A 90 3.94 5.07 -15.81
N PHE A 91 3.81 6.34 -15.40
CA PHE A 91 4.96 7.19 -15.10
C PHE A 91 5.83 6.64 -13.97
N ILE A 92 5.21 6.13 -12.89
CA ILE A 92 5.93 5.50 -11.78
C ILE A 92 6.68 4.25 -12.26
N ALA A 93 6.01 3.38 -13.03
CA ALA A 93 6.61 2.17 -13.57
C ALA A 93 7.81 2.47 -14.49
N ILE A 94 7.70 3.47 -15.35
CA ILE A 94 8.80 3.96 -16.20
C ILE A 94 9.93 4.49 -15.32
N GLY A 95 9.63 5.30 -14.30
CA GLY A 95 10.63 5.82 -13.38
C GLY A 95 11.44 4.72 -12.69
N PHE A 96 10.77 3.68 -12.19
CA PHE A 96 11.44 2.51 -11.61
C PHE A 96 12.27 1.73 -12.64
N GLY A 97 11.75 1.51 -13.85
CA GLY A 97 12.49 0.87 -14.93
C GLY A 97 13.79 1.63 -15.27
N VAL A 98 13.72 2.96 -15.33
CA VAL A 98 14.88 3.83 -15.56
C VAL A 98 15.88 3.76 -14.40
N LEU A 99 15.42 3.78 -13.15
CA LEU A 99 16.31 3.64 -11.99
C LEU A 99 17.07 2.31 -12.01
N VAL A 100 16.39 1.21 -12.36
CA VAL A 100 17.02 -0.12 -12.50
C VAL A 100 18.00 -0.13 -13.68
N PHE A 101 17.67 0.57 -14.77
CA PHE A 101 18.57 0.69 -15.91
C PHE A 101 19.88 1.41 -15.56
N PHE A 102 19.82 2.49 -14.76
CA PHE A 102 21.02 3.22 -14.33
C PHE A 102 21.85 2.48 -13.27
N THR A 103 21.24 1.58 -12.50
CA THR A 103 21.90 0.85 -11.41
C THR A 103 22.38 -0.55 -11.80
N GLY A 104 21.86 -1.13 -12.90
CA GLY A 104 22.24 -2.45 -13.39
C GLY A 104 23.40 -2.43 -14.39
N GLY A 105 24.31 -3.42 -14.31
CA GLY A 105 25.32 -3.68 -15.35
C GLY A 105 24.73 -4.29 -16.64
N VAL A 106 25.59 -4.78 -17.54
CA VAL A 106 25.37 -5.09 -18.99
C VAL A 106 24.16 -5.98 -19.38
N SER A 107 23.52 -6.70 -18.46
CA SER A 107 22.29 -7.49 -18.71
C SER A 107 20.99 -6.68 -18.51
N THR A 108 21.02 -5.39 -18.86
CA THR A 108 20.27 -4.29 -18.22
C THR A 108 18.88 -4.02 -18.76
N VAL A 109 18.62 -4.32 -20.04
CA VAL A 109 17.40 -3.89 -20.72
C VAL A 109 16.23 -4.83 -20.42
N ALA A 110 16.46 -6.14 -20.44
CA ALA A 110 15.42 -7.11 -20.12
C ALA A 110 14.97 -7.02 -18.66
N THR A 111 15.91 -6.84 -17.73
CA THR A 111 15.62 -6.71 -16.29
C THR A 111 14.88 -5.42 -15.96
N SER A 112 15.27 -4.29 -16.55
CA SER A 112 14.57 -3.01 -16.37
C SER A 112 13.14 -3.04 -16.90
N ILE A 113 12.91 -3.62 -18.08
CA ILE A 113 11.56 -3.80 -18.65
C ILE A 113 10.73 -4.71 -17.75
N LEU A 114 11.30 -5.82 -17.26
CA LEU A 114 10.61 -6.77 -16.40
C LEU A 114 10.19 -6.11 -15.07
N VAL A 115 11.10 -5.39 -14.41
CA VAL A 115 10.79 -4.68 -13.15
C VAL A 115 9.74 -3.59 -13.37
N GLY A 116 9.87 -2.79 -14.43
CA GLY A 116 8.86 -1.79 -14.78
C GLY A 116 7.48 -2.43 -15.02
N GLY A 117 7.45 -3.56 -15.73
CA GLY A 117 6.23 -4.34 -15.96
C GLY A 117 5.58 -4.85 -14.68
N ILE A 118 6.36 -5.41 -13.75
CA ILE A 118 5.86 -5.87 -12.44
C ILE A 118 5.26 -4.69 -11.65
N VAL A 119 5.98 -3.56 -11.57
CA VAL A 119 5.48 -2.37 -10.86
C VAL A 119 4.18 -1.86 -11.47
N PHE A 120 4.07 -1.87 -12.80
CA PHE A 120 2.85 -1.47 -13.50
C PHE A 120 1.67 -2.39 -13.16
N VAL A 121 1.86 -3.71 -13.20
CA VAL A 121 0.82 -4.69 -12.84
C VAL A 121 0.40 -4.55 -11.37
N CYS A 122 1.35 -4.33 -10.47
CA CYS A 122 1.06 -4.08 -9.06
C CYS A 122 0.24 -2.79 -8.86
N PHE A 123 0.42 -1.77 -9.70
CA PHE A 123 -0.36 -0.53 -9.65
C PHE A 123 -1.76 -0.68 -10.28
N LEU A 124 -1.90 -1.57 -11.26
CA LEU A 124 -3.18 -1.85 -11.89
C LEU A 124 -4.20 -2.41 -10.89
N ALA A 125 -3.81 -3.33 -10.01
CA ALA A 125 -4.74 -3.94 -9.05
C ALA A 125 -5.45 -2.92 -8.12
N PRO A 126 -4.75 -1.99 -7.43
CA PRO A 126 -5.39 -0.92 -6.67
C PRO A 126 -6.22 0.04 -7.53
N SER A 127 -5.75 0.39 -8.73
CA SER A 127 -6.51 1.31 -9.59
C SER A 127 -7.85 0.72 -10.06
N LEU A 128 -7.86 -0.56 -10.43
CA LEU A 128 -9.08 -1.30 -10.77
C LEU A 128 -10.01 -1.43 -9.57
N TYR A 129 -9.47 -1.64 -8.36
CA TYR A 129 -10.28 -1.68 -7.15
C TYR A 129 -10.96 -0.33 -6.86
N ILE A 130 -10.26 0.79 -7.04
CA ILE A 130 -10.85 2.14 -6.93
C ILE A 130 -11.98 2.33 -7.93
N TYR A 131 -11.79 1.88 -9.17
CA TYR A 131 -12.85 1.95 -10.19
C TYR A 131 -14.09 1.19 -9.79
N TYR A 132 -13.91 -0.06 -9.36
CA TYR A 132 -15.00 -0.91 -8.91
C TYR A 132 -15.79 -0.24 -7.77
N LEU A 133 -15.09 0.30 -6.77
CA LEU A 133 -15.73 1.01 -5.66
C LEU A 133 -16.46 2.27 -6.10
N ARG A 134 -15.91 3.04 -7.06
CA ARG A 134 -16.57 4.24 -7.60
C ARG A 134 -17.80 3.91 -8.43
N THR A 135 -17.76 2.86 -9.25
CA THR A 135 -18.91 2.41 -10.05
C THR A 135 -20.02 1.91 -9.14
N LYS A 136 -19.69 1.08 -8.14
CA LYS A 136 -20.67 0.57 -7.17
C LYS A 136 -21.40 1.67 -6.38
N ARG A 137 -20.78 2.84 -6.21
CA ARG A 137 -21.40 4.00 -5.55
C ARG A 137 -22.36 4.77 -6.46
N GLN A 138 -22.21 4.65 -7.78
CA GLN A 138 -23.05 5.33 -8.77
C GLN A 138 -24.29 4.52 -9.16
N ASP A 139 -24.26 3.20 -8.95
CA ASP A 139 -25.41 2.29 -9.03
C ASP A 139 -26.27 2.38 -7.75
#